data_AF-A0A0K2WMX0-F1
#
_entry.id   AF-A0A0K2WMX0-F1
#
_cell.length_a   1.000
_cell.length_b   1.000
_cell.length_c   1.000
_cell.angle_alpha   90.00
_cell.angle_beta   90.00
_cell.angle_gamma   90.00
#
_symmetry.space_group_name_H-M   'P 1'
#
loop_
_entity.id
_entity.type
_entity.pdbx_description
1 polymer ?
#
loop_
_entity_poly.entity_id
_entity_poly.type
_entity_poly.pdbx_seq_one_letter_code
_entity_poly.pdbx_strand_id
1 'polypeptide(L)' 'GHTLVWHSQTPDWFFKENYDASADWVTPEVMNQRLENYIKLVMETLAADYPDVEFYAWDVVNE' A
#
# COMPACT_ATOMS: atom_id res chain seq x y z
N GLY A 1 -12.32 4.75 1.18
CA GLY A 1 -11.12 4.87 0.34
C GLY A 1 -11.08 3.74 -0.66
N HIS A 2 -10.54 4.00 -1.84
CA HIS A 2 -10.36 3.01 -2.91
C HIS A 2 -8.96 3.22 -3.49
N THR A 3 -8.04 2.27 -3.41
CA THR A 3 -8.04 0.96 -2.73
C THR A 3 -6.65 0.73 -2.11
N LEU A 4 -6.49 -0.22 -1.19
CA LEU A 4 -5.18 -0.49 -0.59
C LEU A 4 -4.37 -1.52 -1.39
N VAL A 5 -5.00 -2.58 -1.90
CA VAL A 5 -4.31 -3.63 -2.67
C VAL A 5 -5.05 -3.88 -3.96
N TRP A 6 -4.36 -3.72 -5.08
CA TRP A 6 -4.89 -4.05 -6.40
C TRP A 6 -3.78 -4.45 -7.37
N HIS A 7 -4.07 -5.43 -8.22
CA HIS A 7 -3.14 -5.91 -9.24
C HIS A 7 -2.91 -4.88 -10.37
N SER A 8 -3.85 -3.95 -10.55
CA SER A 8 -3.75 -2.85 -11.50
C SER A 8 -3.32 -1.56 -10.80
N GLN A 9 -2.74 -0.63 -11.57
CA GLN A 9 -2.32 0.70 -11.10
C GLN A 9 -1.37 0.71 -9.89
N THR A 10 -0.72 -0.42 -9.59
CA THR A 10 0.35 -0.52 -8.60
C THR A 10 1.70 -0.60 -9.32
N PRO A 11 2.64 0.33 -9.07
CA PRO A 11 3.94 0.31 -9.75
C PRO A 11 4.76 -0.95 -9.44
N ASP A 12 5.36 -1.55 -10.47
CA ASP A 12 6.16 -2.79 -10.33
C ASP A 12 7.27 -2.66 -9.29
N TRP A 13 7.93 -1.50 -9.22
CA TRP A 13 9.06 -1.26 -8.31
C TRP A 13 8.69 -1.54 -6.83
N PHE A 14 7.42 -1.42 -6.46
CA PHE A 14 6.95 -1.68 -5.11
C PHE A 14 7.14 -3.15 -4.69
N PHE A 15 7.20 -4.07 -5.66
CA PHE A 15 7.40 -5.49 -5.45
C PHE A 15 8.85 -5.95 -5.72
N LYS A 16 9.74 -5.01 -6.05
CA LYS A 16 11.12 -5.29 -6.43
C LYS A 16 12.12 -4.87 -5.36
N GLU A 17 13.26 -5.56 -5.36
CA GLU A 17 14.41 -5.22 -4.53
C GLU A 17 14.88 -3.79 -4.81
N ASN A 18 15.35 -3.11 -3.77
CA ASN A 18 15.83 -1.72 -3.84
C ASN A 18 14.85 -0.69 -4.45
N TYR A 19 13.56 -1.03 -4.59
CA TYR A 19 12.56 -0.19 -5.24
C TYR A 19 12.94 0.18 -6.69
N ASP A 20 13.58 -0.75 -7.40
CA ASP A 20 13.95 -0.62 -8.81
C ASP A 20 13.11 -1.59 -9.65
N ALA A 21 12.37 -1.06 -10.64
CA ALA A 21 11.51 -1.87 -11.50
C ALA A 21 12.26 -2.94 -12.31
N SER A 22 13.58 -2.77 -12.49
CA SER A 22 14.45 -3.72 -13.19
C SER A 22 15.03 -4.82 -12.30
N ALA A 23 14.88 -4.71 -10.97
CA ALA A 23 15.45 -5.67 -10.02
C ALA A 23 14.60 -6.94 -9.85
N ASP A 24 15.12 -7.87 -9.05
CA ASP A 24 14.44 -9.10 -8.67
C ASP A 24 13.24 -8.84 -7.76
N TRP A 25 12.31 -9.79 -7.73
CA TRP A 25 11.16 -9.74 -6.83
C TRP A 25 11.59 -9.92 -5.38
N VAL A 26 10.93 -9.21 -4.48
CA VAL A 26 11.18 -9.36 -3.04
C VAL A 26 10.63 -10.68 -2.49
N THR A 27 11.12 -11.10 -1.32
CA THR A 27 10.56 -12.26 -0.61
C THR A 27 9.19 -11.94 0.01
N PRO A 28 8.37 -12.95 0.33
CA PRO A 28 7.11 -12.76 1.05
C PRO A 28 7.27 -11.99 2.37
N GLU A 29 8.36 -12.21 3.11
CA GLU A 29 8.62 -11.54 4.38
C GLU A 29 8.83 -10.03 4.17
N VAL A 30 9.59 -9.64 3.15
CA VAL A 30 9.78 -8.23 2.79
C VAL A 30 8.45 -7.62 2.32
N MET A 31 7.66 -8.35 1.54
CA MET A 31 6.37 -7.86 1.06
C MET A 31 5.36 -7.70 2.20
N ASN A 32 5.35 -8.60 3.18
CA ASN A 32 4.52 -8.47 4.38
C ASN A 32 4.84 -7.18 5.14
N GLN A 33 6.13 -6.88 5.33
CA GLN A 33 6.57 -5.63 5.98
C GLN A 33 6.16 -4.39 5.16
N ARG A 34 6.35 -4.42 3.83
CA ARG A 34 5.95 -3.31 2.95
C ARG A 34 4.44 -3.07 2.96
N LEU A 35 3.63 -4.14 2.93
CA LEU A 35 2.18 -4.04 2.94
C LEU A 35 1.67 -3.50 4.28
N GLU A 36 2.18 -4.02 5.41
CA GLU A 36 1.84 -3.50 6.75
C GLU A 36 2.18 -2.02 6.86
N ASN A 37 3.40 -1.64 6.44
CA ASN A 37 3.84 -0.25 6.49
C ASN A 37 3.02 0.67 5.58
N TYR A 38 2.68 0.24 4.37
CA TYR A 38 1.84 1.00 3.45
C TYR A 38 0.45 1.27 4.02
N ILE A 39 -0.24 0.22 4.50
CA ILE A 39 -1.58 0.37 5.09
C ILE A 39 -1.52 1.30 6.30
N LYS A 40 -0.55 1.08 7.19
CA LYS A 40 -0.36 1.89 8.39
C LYS A 40 -0.15 3.36 8.04
N LEU A 41 0.78 3.67 7.13
CA LEU A 41 1.09 5.04 6.74
C LEU A 41 -0.12 5.72 6.09
N VAL A 42 -0.85 5.05 5.20
CA VAL A 42 -2.06 5.63 4.58
C VAL A 42 -3.08 6.02 5.66
N MET A 43 -3.34 5.13 6.62
CA MET A 43 -4.32 5.40 7.68
C MET A 43 -3.85 6.48 8.64
N GLU A 44 -2.57 6.47 9.03
CA GLU A 44 -1.97 7.48 9.92
C GLU A 44 -1.95 8.86 9.25
N THR A 45 -1.55 8.94 7.98
CA THR A 45 -1.54 10.20 7.22
C THR A 45 -2.95 10.76 7.07
N LEU A 46 -3.95 9.94 6.74
CA LEU A 46 -5.32 10.43 6.61
C LEU A 46 -5.91 10.88 7.94
N ALA A 47 -5.64 10.18 9.04
CA ALA A 47 -6.07 10.60 10.37
C ALA A 47 -5.41 11.91 10.80
N ALA A 48 -4.16 12.13 10.43
CA ALA A 48 -3.41 13.34 10.76
C ALA A 48 -3.84 14.55 9.91
N ASP A 49 -3.95 14.36 8.60
CA ASP A 49 -4.15 15.46 7.64
C ASP A 49 -5.64 15.79 7.45
N TYR A 50 -6.53 14.83 7.67
CA TYR A 50 -7.98 14.96 7.44
C TYR A 50 -8.80 14.45 8.64
N PRO A 51 -8.57 14.97 9.87
CA PRO A 51 -9.18 14.45 11.09
C PRO A 51 -10.71 14.56 11.14
N ASP A 52 -11.29 15.51 10.40
CA ASP A 52 -12.74 15.76 10.38
C ASP A 52 -13.47 15.03 9.23
N VAL A 53 -12.75 14.29 8.38
CA VAL A 53 -13.35 13.55 7.27
C VAL A 53 -13.74 12.14 7.72
N GLU A 54 -15.02 11.82 7.59
CA GLU A 54 -15.53 10.47 7.89
C GLU A 54 -15.29 9.50 6.73
N PHE A 55 -14.20 8.73 6.80
CA PHE A 55 -13.95 7.61 5.89
C PHE A 55 -14.71 6.35 6.33
N TYR A 56 -15.99 6.25 5.98
CA TYR A 56 -16.88 5.18 6.47
C TYR A 56 -16.57 3.76 5.96
N ALA A 57 -15.86 3.63 4.83
CA ALA A 57 -15.55 2.33 4.20
C ALA A 57 -14.24 2.38 3.40
N TRP A 58 -13.62 1.22 3.21
CA TRP A 58 -12.43 1.03 2.40
C TRP A 58 -12.48 -0.27 1.60
N ASP A 59 -12.10 -0.18 0.33
CA ASP A 59 -11.77 -1.36 -0.47
C ASP A 59 -10.36 -1.79 -0.09
N VAL A 60 -10.25 -2.70 0.89
CA VAL A 60 -8.96 -3.17 1.42
C VAL A 60 -8.20 -3.98 0.38
N VAL A 61 -8.89 -4.87 -0.33
CA VAL A 61 -8.36 -5.63 -1.46
C VAL A 61 -9.35 -5.49 -2.60
N ASN A 62 -8.85 -5.20 -3.79
CA ASN A 62 -9.62 -5.05 -5.00
C ASN A 62 -9.16 -6.08 -6.04
N GLU A 63 -10.13 -6.82 -6.58
CA GLU A 63 -9.97 -7.83 -7.65
C GLU A 63 -8.73 -8.72 -7.54
#